data_AF-Q9TU51-F1
#
_entry.id   AF-Q9TU51-F1
#
_cell.length_a   1.000
_cell.length_b   1.000
_cell.length_c   1.000
_cell.angle_alpha   90.00
_cell.angle_beta   90.00
_cell.angle_gamma   90.00
#
_symmetry.space_group_name_H-M   'P 1'
#
loop_
_entity.id
_entity.type
_entity.pdbx_description
1 polymer ?
#
loop_
_entity_poly.entity_id
_entity_poly.type
_entity_poly.pdbx_seq_one_letter_code
_entity_poly.pdbx_strand_id
1 'polypeptide(L)' 'LACEEFKKLRSATKLASRAHRIFEEFIRSEAPKEVNLDHETRELTRTNLQAATATCFDVAQGKTRTL' A
#
# COMPACT_ATOMS: atom_id res chain seq x y z
N LEU A 1 -9.14 -1.70 -6.14
CA LEU A 1 -8.49 -2.04 -7.42
C LEU A 1 -6.94 -2.06 -7.34
N ALA A 2 -6.28 -0.98 -6.90
CA ALA A 2 -4.80 -0.91 -6.88
C ALA A 2 -4.11 -2.06 -6.11
N CYS A 3 -4.64 -2.46 -4.96
CA CYS A 3 -4.11 -3.60 -4.18
C CYS A 3 -4.33 -4.96 -4.88
N GLU A 4 -5.42 -5.13 -5.62
CA GLU A 4 -5.67 -6.38 -6.36
C GLU A 4 -4.75 -6.52 -7.58
N GLU A 5 -4.47 -5.41 -8.27
CA GLU A 5 -3.44 -5.40 -9.31
C GLU A 5 -2.05 -5.67 -8.74
N PHE A 6 -1.75 -5.10 -7.57
CA PHE A 6 -0.49 -5.32 -6.89
C PHE A 6 -0.25 -6.80 -6.56
N LYS A 7 -1.28 -7.51 -6.08
CA LYS A 7 -1.23 -8.96 -5.81
C LYS A 7 -0.99 -9.83 -7.04
N LYS A 8 -1.33 -9.33 -8.24
CA LYS A 8 -1.10 -10.04 -9.51
C LYS A 8 0.35 -9.91 -10.00
N LEU A 9 1.12 -8.97 -9.47
CA LEU A 9 2.52 -8.76 -9.87
C LEU A 9 3.41 -9.86 -9.29
N ARG A 10 4.23 -10.48 -10.16
CA ARG A 10 5.21 -11.52 -9.78
C ARG A 10 6.65 -11.03 -9.80
N SER A 11 6.92 -9.90 -10.46
CA SER A 11 8.26 -9.32 -10.57
C SER A 11 8.55 -8.41 -9.38
N ALA A 12 9.64 -8.67 -8.66
CA ALA A 12 10.08 -7.87 -7.52
C ALA A 12 10.27 -6.39 -7.87
N THR A 13 10.87 -6.09 -9.03
CA THR A 13 11.07 -4.70 -9.49
C THR A 13 9.75 -3.99 -9.75
N LYS A 14 8.78 -4.69 -10.37
CA LYS A 14 7.43 -4.14 -10.61
C LYS A 14 6.66 -3.98 -9.30
N LEU A 15 6.81 -4.91 -8.36
CA LEU A 15 6.23 -4.82 -7.02
C LEU A 15 6.76 -3.56 -6.32
N ALA A 16 8.07 -3.39 -6.19
CA ALA A 16 8.64 -2.22 -5.52
C ALA A 16 8.15 -0.90 -6.12
N SER A 17 8.22 -0.76 -7.44
CA SER A 17 7.79 0.47 -8.13
C SER A 17 6.28 0.74 -8.01
N ARG A 18 5.43 -0.29 -8.09
CA ARG A 18 3.98 -0.12 -7.83
C ARG A 18 3.68 0.16 -6.37
N ALA A 19 4.40 -0.48 -5.44
CA ALA A 19 4.22 -0.26 -4.01
C ALA A 19 4.49 1.20 -3.65
N HIS A 20 5.61 1.76 -4.13
CA HIS A 20 5.93 3.17 -3.92
C HIS A 20 4.82 4.10 -4.43
N ARG A 21 4.31 3.83 -5.62
CA ARG A 21 3.24 4.65 -6.20
C ARG A 21 1.94 4.57 -5.41
N ILE A 22 1.55 3.38 -4.94
CA ILE A 22 0.36 3.22 -4.09
C ILE A 22 0.57 3.95 -2.76
N PHE A 23 1.77 3.88 -2.18
CA PHE A 23 2.07 4.58 -0.94
C PHE A 23 1.94 6.09 -1.11
N GLU A 24 2.56 6.68 -2.12
CA GLU A 24 2.49 8.13 -2.34
C GLU A 24 1.10 8.65 -2.71
N GLU A 25 0.29 7.84 -3.38
CA GLU A 25 -1.04 8.25 -3.85
C GLU A 25 -2.13 8.05 -2.78
N PHE A 26 -2.00 7.05 -1.91
CA PHE A 26 -3.06 6.65 -0.97
C PHE A 26 -2.65 6.59 0.51
N ILE A 27 -1.36 6.41 0.85
CA ILE A 27 -0.92 6.05 2.22
C ILE A 27 -0.09 7.16 2.87
N ARG A 28 0.71 7.90 2.10
CA ARG A 28 1.55 9.00 2.58
C ARG A 28 0.65 10.08 3.20
N SER A 29 1.12 10.71 4.28
CA SER A 29 0.47 11.92 4.78
C SER A 29 0.34 12.94 3.65
N GLU A 30 -0.84 13.57 3.57
CA GLU A 30 -1.12 14.58 2.54
C GLU A 30 -1.12 14.00 1.12
N ALA A 31 -1.30 12.68 0.98
CA ALA A 31 -1.50 12.07 -0.31
C ALA A 31 -2.79 12.60 -0.95
N PRO A 32 -2.81 12.80 -2.28
CA PRO A 32 -3.97 13.36 -2.97
C PRO A 32 -5.24 12.50 -2.82
N LYS A 33 -5.07 11.20 -2.56
CA LYS A 33 -6.15 10.26 -2.26
C LYS A 33 -5.89 9.54 -0.94
N GLU A 34 -5.35 10.27 0.05
CA GLU A 34 -5.08 9.72 1.38
C GLU A 34 -6.32 9.00 1.90
N VAL A 35 -6.15 7.71 2.18
CA VAL A 35 -7.17 6.91 2.81
C VAL A 35 -7.04 7.06 4.32
N ASN A 36 -8.18 7.10 5.02
CA ASN A 36 -8.19 7.25 6.47
C ASN A 36 -7.58 5.99 7.12
N LEU A 37 -6.29 6.03 7.41
CA LEU A 37 -5.51 4.97 8.02
C LEU A 37 -4.91 5.48 9.32
N ASP A 38 -4.92 4.63 10.34
CA ASP A 38 -4.20 4.89 11.58
C ASP A 38 -2.68 4.91 11.33
N HIS A 39 -1.98 5.70 12.16
CA HIS A 39 -0.53 5.89 12.06
C HIS A 39 0.23 4.56 12.12
N GLU A 40 -0.22 3.61 12.94
CA GLU A 40 0.36 2.28 13.06
C GLU A 40 0.29 1.52 11.73
N THR A 41 -0.89 1.46 11.11
CA THR A 41 -1.08 0.83 9.79
C THR A 41 -0.23 1.49 8.70
N ARG A 42 -0.08 2.82 8.73
CA ARG A 42 0.78 3.56 7.79
C ARG A 42 2.26 3.17 7.94
N GLU A 43 2.77 3.15 9.16
CA GLU A 43 4.16 2.78 9.43
C GLU A 43 4.45 1.31 9.12
N LEU A 44 3.49 0.43 9.38
CA LEU A 44 3.58 -0.98 8.99
C LEU A 44 3.65 -1.12 7.46
N THR A 45 2.82 -0.38 6.73
CA THR A 45 2.83 -0.35 5.26
C THR A 45 4.19 0.17 4.75
N ARG A 46 4.73 1.24 5.36
CA ARG A 46 6.06 1.80 5.04
C ARG A 46 7.18 0.78 5.23
N THR A 47 7.10 -0.01 6.30
CA THR A 47 8.08 -1.07 6.61
C THR A 47 7.97 -2.22 5.61
N ASN A 48 6.75 -2.67 5.33
CA ASN A 48 6.50 -3.72 4.33
C ASN A 48 6.93 -3.29 2.91
N LEU A 49 6.94 -1.99 2.63
CA LEU A 49 7.41 -1.44 1.37
C LEU A 49 8.90 -1.69 1.14
N GLN A 50 9.70 -1.65 2.20
CA GLN A 50 11.12 -2.01 2.13
C GLN A 50 11.32 -3.49 1.82
N ALA A 51 10.40 -4.34 2.28
CA ALA A 51 10.39 -5.78 1.97
C ALA A 51 9.71 -6.11 0.61
N ALA A 52 9.03 -5.14 -0.02
CA ALA A 52 8.31 -5.24 -1.29
C ALA A 52 7.44 -6.51 -1.45
N THR A 53 6.80 -6.95 -0.36
CA THR A 53 6.00 -8.18 -0.35
C THR A 53 4.60 -7.94 -0.93
N ALA A 54 3.98 -8.96 -1.51
CA ALA A 54 2.63 -8.88 -2.08
C ALA A 54 1.53 -8.54 -1.05
N THR A 55 1.82 -8.72 0.24
CA THR A 55 0.92 -8.44 1.38
C THR A 55 1.08 -7.03 1.94
N CYS A 56 1.95 -6.21 1.34
CA CYS A 56 2.33 -4.89 1.84
C CYS A 56 1.13 -3.96 2.12
N PHE A 57 0.06 -4.07 1.33
CA PHE A 57 -1.16 -3.27 1.46
C PHE A 57 -2.37 -4.02 2.03
N ASP A 58 -2.23 -5.26 2.50
CA ASP A 58 -3.39 -6.04 2.97
C ASP A 58 -4.09 -5.38 4.16
N VAL A 59 -3.31 -4.86 5.11
CA VAL A 59 -3.84 -4.17 6.29
C VAL A 59 -4.52 -2.86 5.89
N ALA A 60 -3.87 -2.07 5.03
CA ALA A 60 -4.43 -0.83 4.51
C ALA A 60 -5.72 -1.07 3.69
N GLN A 61 -5.78 -2.15 2.90
CA GLN A 61 -6.95 -2.55 2.12
C GLN A 61 -8.10 -3.01 3.03
N GLY A 62 -7.80 -3.67 4.14
CA GLY A 62 -8.80 -4.09 5.13
C GLY A 62 -9.49 -2.91 5.82
N LYS A 63 -8.75 -1.84 6.13
CA LYS A 63 -9.27 -0.64 6.79
C LYS A 63 -10.12 0.24 5.85
N THR A 64 -9.80 0.26 4.56
CA THR A 64 -10.50 1.07 3.54
C THR A 64 -11.78 0.44 3.02
N ARG A 65 -11.98 -0.87 3.18
CA ARG A 65 -13.16 -1.59 2.67
C ARG A 65 -14.44 -1.32 3.48
N THR A 66 -14.36 -0.58 4.59
CA THR A 66 -15.47 -0.39 5.54
C THR A 66 -16.18 0.96 5.37
N LEU A 67 -16.35 1.43 4.13
CA LEU A 67 -17.18 2.60 3.80
C LEU A 67 -18.27 2.23 2.79
#